data_AF-A0A820SW24-F1
#
_entry.id   AF-A0A820SW24-F1
#
_cell.length_a   1.000
_cell.length_b   1.000
_cell.length_c   1.000
_cell.angle_alpha   90.00
_cell.angle_beta   90.00
_cell.angle_gamma   90.00
#
_symmetry.space_group_name_H-M   'P 1'
#
loop_
_entity.id
_entity.type
_entity.pdbx_description
1 polymer ?
#
loop_
_entity_poly.entity_id
_entity_poly.type
_entity_poly.pdbx_seq_one_letter_code
_entity_poly.pdbx_strand_id
1 'polypeptide(L)'
;QTFSATANDTNVIVVGNGAQLNLSFVNIVKTGYSSNLLQASFFGVNAAINIQNGSRVFFDHLNVTTHNGAANLYSYGNGSYAYVENSFLYSSGPAAHGLYAGGYGTVVGKNIAHYSGGNRCSSFAGDAPAGYVTISDAIAHTNGI
;
A
#
# COMPACT_ATOMS: atom_id res chain seq x y z
N GLN A 1 6.01 1.23 -17.64
CA GLN A 1 4.90 2.22 -17.58
C GLN A 1 4.96 2.94 -16.24
N THR A 2 4.54 4.21 -16.15
CA THR A 2 4.44 4.95 -14.88
C THR A 2 3.02 5.43 -14.64
N PHE A 3 2.53 5.29 -13.40
CA PHE A 3 1.31 5.91 -12.90
C PHE A 3 1.66 6.86 -11.76
N SER A 4 0.99 8.02 -11.69
CA SER A 4 1.24 8.98 -10.62
C SER A 4 0.04 9.84 -10.27
N ALA A 5 -0.05 10.23 -9.01
CA ALA A 5 -0.96 11.26 -8.54
C ALA A 5 -0.22 12.20 -7.57
N THR A 6 -0.49 13.49 -7.69
CA THR A 6 0.12 14.54 -6.86
C THR A 6 -0.90 15.26 -5.96
N ALA A 7 -2.19 15.09 -6.25
CA ALA A 7 -3.26 15.67 -5.47
C ALA A 7 -3.34 15.06 -4.06
N ASN A 8 -3.77 15.89 -3.11
CA ASN A 8 -4.08 15.45 -1.76
C ASN A 8 -5.30 14.52 -1.76
N ASP A 9 -5.40 13.67 -0.76
CA ASP A 9 -6.56 12.78 -0.51
C ASP A 9 -6.99 11.94 -1.72
N THR A 10 -6.07 11.67 -2.65
CA THR A 10 -6.33 10.96 -3.90
C THR A 10 -5.44 9.73 -3.98
N ASN A 11 -5.95 8.60 -4.47
CA ASN A 11 -5.11 7.43 -4.74
C ASN A 11 -4.52 7.49 -6.16
N VAL A 12 -3.39 6.81 -6.42
CA VAL A 12 -2.91 6.65 -7.81
C VAL A 12 -3.76 5.62 -8.53
N ILE A 13 -4.03 4.49 -7.86
CA ILE A 13 -4.84 3.40 -8.37
C ILE A 13 -5.87 3.02 -7.30
N VAL A 14 -7.14 2.92 -7.71
CA VAL A 14 -8.22 2.33 -6.92
C VAL A 14 -8.74 1.10 -7.65
N VAL A 15 -8.76 -0.04 -6.97
CA VAL A 15 -9.35 -1.28 -7.47
C VAL A 15 -10.54 -1.61 -6.59
N GLY A 16 -11.74 -1.45 -7.13
CA GLY A 16 -12.99 -1.60 -6.39
C GLY A 16 -14.02 -2.44 -7.14
N ASN A 17 -15.17 -2.64 -6.50
CA ASN A 17 -16.34 -3.31 -7.07
C ASN A 17 -16.07 -4.75 -7.52
N GLY A 18 -15.30 -5.51 -6.75
CA GLY A 18 -14.95 -6.90 -7.05
C GLY A 18 -14.06 -7.08 -8.28
N ALA A 19 -13.38 -6.01 -8.72
CA ALA A 19 -12.53 -6.06 -9.90
C ALA A 19 -11.26 -6.88 -9.66
N GLN A 20 -10.65 -7.34 -10.76
CA GLN A 20 -9.32 -7.93 -10.76
C GLN A 20 -8.36 -7.07 -11.59
N LEU A 21 -7.17 -6.80 -11.07
CA LEU A 21 -6.12 -6.07 -11.77
C LEU A 21 -4.78 -6.80 -11.67
N ASN A 22 -4.15 -7.03 -12.81
CA ASN A 22 -2.80 -7.59 -12.90
C ASN A 22 -1.87 -6.54 -13.52
N LEU A 23 -0.74 -6.26 -12.89
CA LEU A 23 0.27 -5.33 -13.39
C LEU A 23 1.66 -5.93 -13.21
N SER A 24 2.52 -5.71 -14.20
CA SER A 24 3.93 -6.05 -14.07
C SER A 24 4.86 -5.01 -14.69
N PHE A 25 6.07 -4.87 -14.13
CA PHE A 25 7.09 -3.95 -14.62
C PHE A 25 6.59 -2.49 -14.71
N VAL A 26 5.91 -2.02 -13.66
CA VAL A 26 5.38 -0.64 -13.59
C VAL A 26 5.91 0.14 -12.40
N ASN A 27 6.06 1.45 -12.60
CA ASN A 27 6.39 2.42 -11.58
C ASN A 27 5.12 3.12 -11.10
N ILE A 28 4.96 3.30 -9.79
CA ILE A 28 3.82 3.99 -9.20
C ILE A 28 4.34 5.03 -8.21
N VAL A 29 4.01 6.30 -8.44
CA VAL A 29 4.52 7.41 -7.63
C VAL A 29 3.37 8.21 -7.02
N LYS A 30 3.36 8.33 -5.69
CA LYS A 30 2.39 9.14 -4.96
C LYS A 30 3.05 10.28 -4.20
N THR A 31 2.64 11.50 -4.53
CA THR A 31 2.93 12.72 -3.76
C THR A 31 1.62 13.43 -3.42
N GLY A 32 1.63 14.34 -2.45
CA GLY A 32 0.42 14.91 -1.85
C GLY A 32 0.05 14.17 -0.55
N TYR A 33 -0.47 14.93 0.42
CA TYR A 33 -0.71 14.45 1.78
C TYR A 33 -2.18 14.06 1.97
N SER A 34 -2.48 13.32 3.05
CA SER A 34 -3.86 13.16 3.49
C SER A 34 -4.23 14.25 4.49
N SER A 35 -5.35 14.95 4.25
CA SER A 35 -5.89 15.92 5.19
C SER A 35 -6.42 15.26 6.48
N ASN A 36 -6.64 13.95 6.47
CA ASN A 36 -7.12 13.19 7.62
C ASN A 36 -6.40 11.85 7.74
N LEU A 37 -5.49 11.76 8.71
CA LEU A 37 -4.71 10.55 8.96
C LEU A 37 -5.57 9.34 9.37
N LEU A 38 -6.74 9.54 10.00
CA LEU A 38 -7.65 8.43 10.28
C LEU A 38 -8.24 7.86 8.99
N GLN A 39 -8.55 8.72 8.02
CA GLN A 39 -9.05 8.28 6.72
C GLN A 39 -7.97 7.53 5.93
N ALA A 40 -6.72 8.00 6.01
CA ALA A 40 -5.58 7.29 5.44
C ALA A 40 -5.37 5.91 6.09
N SER A 41 -5.35 5.84 7.42
CA SER A 41 -5.07 4.61 8.15
C SER A 41 -6.19 3.57 8.05
N PHE A 42 -7.46 3.97 8.03
CA PHE A 42 -8.58 3.01 8.10
C PHE A 42 -9.27 2.77 6.76
N PHE A 43 -9.17 3.69 5.79
CA PHE A 43 -9.84 3.56 4.49
C PHE A 43 -8.88 3.69 3.29
N GLY A 44 -7.58 3.84 3.54
CA GLY A 44 -6.56 3.91 2.49
C GLY A 44 -6.62 5.18 1.66
N VAL A 45 -7.28 6.24 2.15
CA VAL A 45 -7.27 7.54 1.49
C VAL A 45 -5.83 8.01 1.32
N ASN A 46 -5.51 8.55 0.15
CA ASN A 46 -4.17 9.03 -0.22
C ASN A 46 -3.08 7.95 -0.43
N ALA A 47 -3.35 6.65 -0.25
CA ALA A 47 -2.40 5.57 -0.60
C ALA A 47 -2.06 5.56 -2.10
N ALA A 48 -0.91 5.00 -2.49
CA ALA A 48 -0.60 4.80 -3.90
C ALA A 48 -1.59 3.82 -4.55
N ILE A 49 -1.78 2.64 -3.95
CA ILE A 49 -2.72 1.62 -4.41
C ILE A 49 -3.74 1.34 -3.30
N ASN A 50 -5.02 1.40 -3.62
CA ASN A 50 -6.12 1.09 -2.70
C ASN A 50 -7.00 -0.02 -3.29
N ILE A 51 -7.06 -1.18 -2.63
CA ILE A 51 -7.87 -2.35 -3.03
C ILE A 51 -9.06 -2.48 -2.08
N GLN A 52 -10.27 -2.51 -2.64
CA GLN A 52 -11.52 -2.38 -1.89
C GLN A 52 -12.57 -3.40 -2.32
N ASN A 53 -13.53 -3.65 -1.43
CA ASN A 53 -14.80 -4.30 -1.76
C ASN A 53 -14.67 -5.64 -2.49
N GLY A 54 -13.86 -6.56 -1.96
CA GLY A 54 -13.71 -7.91 -2.53
C GLY A 54 -12.83 -7.97 -3.78
N SER A 55 -12.13 -6.89 -4.10
CA SER A 55 -11.28 -6.82 -5.30
C SER A 55 -9.95 -7.53 -5.09
N ARG A 56 -9.34 -7.98 -6.20
CA ARG A 56 -8.12 -8.78 -6.16
C ARG A 56 -7.04 -8.22 -7.07
N VAL A 57 -5.81 -8.18 -6.60
CA VAL A 57 -4.68 -7.73 -7.40
C VAL A 57 -3.52 -8.71 -7.38
N PHE A 58 -2.84 -8.82 -8.50
CA PHE A 58 -1.65 -9.65 -8.67
C PHE A 58 -0.56 -8.83 -9.36
N PHE A 59 0.51 -8.56 -8.63
CA PHE A 59 1.54 -7.64 -9.05
C PHE A 59 2.92 -8.28 -9.00
N ASP A 60 3.71 -8.03 -10.04
CA ASP A 60 5.05 -8.59 -10.19
C ASP A 60 6.02 -7.52 -10.73
N HIS A 61 7.20 -7.37 -10.14
CA HIS A 61 8.16 -6.33 -10.52
C HIS A 61 7.58 -4.90 -10.48
N LEU A 62 6.95 -4.52 -9.36
CA LEU A 62 6.58 -3.13 -9.11
C LEU A 62 7.73 -2.32 -8.52
N ASN A 63 7.73 -1.04 -8.85
CA ASN A 63 8.44 -0.02 -8.10
C ASN A 63 7.44 1.03 -7.59
N VAL A 64 7.17 1.05 -6.29
CA VAL A 64 6.20 1.99 -5.69
C VAL A 64 6.93 2.96 -4.78
N THR A 65 6.78 4.26 -5.03
CA THR A 65 7.37 5.32 -4.23
C THR A 65 6.27 6.25 -3.71
N THR A 66 6.19 6.42 -2.40
CA THR A 66 5.26 7.35 -1.76
C THR A 66 5.95 8.35 -0.84
N HIS A 67 5.37 9.55 -0.78
CA HIS A 67 5.78 10.62 0.11
C HIS A 67 4.59 11.16 0.91
N ASN A 68 4.89 11.99 1.92
CA ASN A 68 3.92 12.72 2.72
C ASN A 68 2.88 11.82 3.44
N GLY A 69 3.30 10.63 3.87
CA GLY A 69 2.50 9.73 4.70
C GLY A 69 1.57 8.78 3.95
N ALA A 70 1.65 8.76 2.62
CA ALA A 70 0.87 7.80 1.82
C ALA A 70 1.42 6.38 1.97
N ALA A 71 0.52 5.40 2.14
CA ALA A 71 0.90 3.99 2.07
C ALA A 71 1.24 3.56 0.63
N ASN A 72 2.12 2.57 0.44
CA ASN A 72 2.38 2.01 -0.90
C ASN A 72 1.18 1.21 -1.40
N LEU A 73 0.65 0.31 -0.58
CA LEU A 73 -0.50 -0.51 -0.92
C LEU A 73 -1.38 -0.71 0.31
N TYR A 74 -2.67 -0.41 0.18
CA TYR A 74 -3.67 -0.69 1.20
C TYR A 74 -4.75 -1.64 0.68
N SER A 75 -4.98 -2.74 1.40
CA SER A 75 -6.07 -3.67 1.14
C SER A 75 -7.12 -3.58 2.24
N TYR A 76 -8.37 -3.30 1.86
CA TYR A 76 -9.47 -3.14 2.81
C TYR A 76 -10.76 -3.81 2.34
N GLY A 77 -11.48 -4.38 3.31
CA GLY A 77 -12.76 -5.03 3.09
C GLY A 77 -12.63 -6.54 2.94
N ASN A 78 -13.66 -7.26 3.39
CA ASN A 78 -13.71 -8.71 3.29
C ASN A 78 -13.61 -9.17 1.82
N GLY A 79 -12.76 -10.17 1.58
CA GLY A 79 -12.47 -10.69 0.24
C GLY A 79 -11.47 -9.86 -0.57
N SER A 80 -11.08 -8.67 -0.10
CA SER A 80 -10.03 -7.87 -0.77
C SER A 80 -8.67 -8.53 -0.57
N TYR A 81 -7.94 -8.71 -1.68
CA TYR A 81 -6.70 -9.49 -1.69
C TYR A 81 -5.66 -8.87 -2.59
N ALA A 82 -4.44 -8.72 -2.08
CA ALA A 82 -3.29 -8.34 -2.88
C ALA A 82 -2.19 -9.39 -2.79
N TYR A 83 -1.68 -9.82 -3.93
CA TYR A 83 -0.43 -10.56 -4.05
C TYR A 83 0.58 -9.69 -4.77
N VAL A 84 1.75 -9.48 -4.15
CA VAL A 84 2.83 -8.66 -4.68
C VAL A 84 4.12 -9.46 -4.61
N GLU A 85 4.87 -9.53 -5.71
CA GLU A 85 6.17 -10.17 -5.73
C GLU A 85 7.26 -9.42 -6.50
N ASN A 86 8.52 -9.75 -6.20
CA ASN A 86 9.72 -9.25 -6.88
C ASN A 86 9.78 -7.72 -6.97
N SER A 87 9.34 -7.03 -5.92
CA SER A 87 9.04 -5.60 -5.98
C SER A 87 9.88 -4.77 -5.01
N PHE A 88 10.19 -3.55 -5.44
CA PHE A 88 10.81 -2.53 -4.60
C PHE A 88 9.77 -1.49 -4.19
N LEU A 89 9.75 -1.15 -2.91
CA LEU A 89 8.81 -0.22 -2.34
C LEU A 89 9.58 0.83 -1.51
N TYR A 90 9.13 2.07 -1.55
CA TYR A 90 9.61 3.15 -0.69
C TYR A 90 8.44 3.99 -0.18
N SER A 91 8.44 4.31 1.12
CA SER A 91 7.44 5.17 1.73
C SER A 91 8.05 6.16 2.72
N SER A 92 7.53 7.38 2.75
CA SER A 92 8.02 8.43 3.67
C SER A 92 6.90 9.34 4.18
N GLY A 93 7.05 9.82 5.42
CA GLY A 93 6.12 10.74 6.09
C GLY A 93 5.29 10.08 7.21
N PRO A 94 4.36 10.82 7.83
CA PRO A 94 3.58 10.32 8.97
C PRO A 94 2.62 9.20 8.55
N ALA A 95 2.58 8.11 9.30
CA ALA A 95 1.78 6.91 8.98
C ALA A 95 2.09 6.29 7.61
N ALA A 96 3.31 6.48 7.11
CA ALA A 96 3.77 5.85 5.88
C ALA A 96 3.94 4.33 6.09
N HIS A 97 3.06 3.54 5.47
CA HIS A 97 3.13 2.08 5.52
C HIS A 97 3.46 1.50 4.14
N GLY A 98 4.24 0.43 4.08
CA GLY A 98 4.52 -0.26 2.82
C GLY A 98 3.33 -1.11 2.36
N LEU A 99 3.36 -2.41 2.68
CA LEU A 99 2.22 -3.30 2.45
C LEU A 99 1.31 -3.30 3.67
N TYR A 100 0.10 -2.80 3.49
CA TYR A 100 -0.80 -2.46 4.58
C TYR A 100 -2.19 -3.08 4.37
N ALA A 101 -2.76 -3.66 5.43
CA ALA A 101 -4.07 -4.29 5.40
C ALA A 101 -4.93 -3.88 6.60
N GLY A 102 -6.24 -3.77 6.38
CA GLY A 102 -7.24 -3.57 7.42
C GLY A 102 -8.61 -4.05 6.96
N GLY A 103 -9.61 -4.02 7.84
CA GLY A 103 -11.00 -4.34 7.51
C GLY A 103 -11.22 -5.72 6.87
N TYR A 104 -10.52 -6.76 7.35
CA TYR A 104 -10.52 -8.11 6.76
C TYR A 104 -9.86 -8.22 5.38
N GLY A 105 -9.16 -7.18 4.93
CA GLY A 105 -8.31 -7.22 3.76
C GLY A 105 -7.07 -8.08 3.98
N THR A 106 -6.58 -8.67 2.91
CA THR A 106 -5.39 -9.53 2.91
C THR A 106 -4.32 -8.99 1.96
N VAL A 107 -3.07 -9.03 2.41
CA VAL A 107 -1.89 -8.77 1.57
C VAL A 107 -0.87 -9.91 1.73
N VAL A 108 -0.38 -10.41 0.61
CA VAL A 108 0.70 -11.39 0.52
C VAL A 108 1.85 -10.78 -0.26
N GLY A 109 3.03 -10.73 0.35
CA GLY A 109 4.26 -10.23 -0.24
C GLY A 109 5.31 -11.33 -0.37
N LYS A 110 6.00 -11.41 -1.51
CA LYS A 110 7.13 -12.32 -1.72
C LYS A 110 8.30 -11.61 -2.40
N ASN A 111 9.53 -11.80 -1.94
CA ASN A 111 10.70 -11.15 -2.54
C ASN A 111 10.53 -9.62 -2.59
N ILE A 112 10.29 -9.00 -1.43
CA ILE A 112 10.00 -7.57 -1.29
C ILE A 112 11.17 -6.85 -0.64
N ALA A 113 11.67 -5.81 -1.31
CA ALA A 113 12.56 -4.84 -0.69
C ALA A 113 11.75 -3.58 -0.36
N HIS A 114 11.67 -3.20 0.91
CA HIS A 114 10.96 -1.99 1.33
C HIS A 114 11.75 -1.14 2.32
N TYR A 115 11.68 0.17 2.11
CA TYR A 115 12.24 1.20 2.99
C TYR A 115 11.12 2.17 3.39
N SER A 116 10.91 2.32 4.69
CA SER A 116 9.96 3.25 5.27
C SER A 116 10.64 4.22 6.23
N GLY A 117 10.18 5.48 6.27
CA GLY A 117 10.64 6.45 7.26
C GLY A 117 9.62 7.52 7.62
N GLY A 118 9.48 7.81 8.91
CA GLY A 118 8.57 8.84 9.41
C GLY A 118 7.92 8.49 10.75
N ASN A 119 7.11 9.40 11.28
CA ASN A 119 6.37 9.17 12.53
C ASN A 119 5.31 8.09 12.32
N ARG A 120 5.28 7.05 13.18
CA ARG A 120 4.33 5.92 13.07
C ARG A 120 4.37 5.19 11.72
N CYS A 121 5.54 5.07 11.09
CA CYS A 121 5.71 4.35 9.83
C CYS A 121 5.95 2.85 10.06
N SER A 122 5.72 2.02 9.03
CA SER A 122 6.12 0.62 9.07
C SER A 122 6.39 0.05 7.68
N SER A 123 7.19 -1.01 7.62
CA SER A 123 7.34 -1.72 6.36
C SER A 123 6.09 -2.49 5.96
N PHE A 124 5.52 -3.20 6.92
CA PHE A 124 4.34 -4.01 6.75
C PHE A 124 3.44 -3.80 7.96
N ALA A 125 2.13 -3.77 7.78
CA ALA A 125 1.19 -3.62 8.88
C ALA A 125 -0.15 -4.30 8.60
N GLY A 126 -0.74 -4.86 9.65
CA GLY A 126 -2.17 -5.15 9.74
C GLY A 126 -2.76 -4.29 10.85
N ASP A 127 -3.89 -3.63 10.59
CA ASP A 127 -4.57 -2.80 11.61
C ASP A 127 -6.02 -3.29 11.82
N ALA A 128 -6.71 -2.69 12.79
CA ALA A 128 -8.09 -2.97 13.15
C ALA A 128 -9.10 -2.25 12.23
N PRO A 129 -10.24 -2.88 11.87
CA PRO A 129 -10.58 -4.29 12.08
C PRO A 129 -9.59 -5.22 11.36
N ALA A 130 -9.38 -6.44 11.87
CA ALA A 130 -8.24 -7.30 11.52
C ALA A 130 -7.80 -7.26 10.04
N GLY A 131 -6.59 -6.78 9.78
CA GLY A 131 -5.89 -6.91 8.50
C GLY A 131 -4.89 -8.05 8.51
N TYR A 132 -4.81 -8.80 7.42
CA TYR A 132 -3.93 -9.96 7.30
C TYR A 132 -2.76 -9.66 6.38
N VAL A 133 -1.53 -9.80 6.87
CA VAL A 133 -0.32 -9.63 6.07
C VAL A 133 0.59 -10.84 6.21
N THR A 134 0.95 -11.45 5.10
CA THR A 134 1.92 -12.57 5.03
C THR A 134 3.08 -12.17 4.13
N ILE A 135 4.30 -12.14 4.66
CA ILE A 135 5.50 -11.76 3.92
C ILE A 135 6.49 -12.91 3.93
N SER A 136 7.07 -13.22 2.76
CA SER A 136 8.16 -14.18 2.58
C SER A 136 9.29 -13.53 1.78
N ASP A 137 10.53 -13.88 2.08
CA ASP A 137 11.74 -13.37 1.41
C ASP A 137 11.75 -11.83 1.32
N ALA A 138 11.98 -11.12 2.42
CA ALA A 138 11.93 -9.66 2.41
C ALA A 138 13.16 -9.00 3.03
N ILE A 139 13.51 -7.83 2.49
CA ILE A 139 14.42 -6.87 3.08
C ILE A 139 13.57 -5.68 3.52
N ALA A 140 13.44 -5.49 4.84
CA ALA A 140 12.58 -4.47 5.41
C ALA A 140 13.39 -3.51 6.29
N HIS A 141 13.38 -2.23 5.94
CA HIS A 141 13.99 -1.16 6.71
C HIS A 141 12.92 -0.17 7.13
N THR A 142 12.78 0.03 8.44
CA THR A 142 11.86 1.03 8.98
C THR A 142 12.66 1.97 9.88
N ASN A 143 12.73 3.24 9.52
CA ASN A 143 13.30 4.30 10.34
C ASN A 143 12.15 5.16 10.90
N GLY A 144 11.46 4.60 11.89
CA GLY A 144 10.31 5.22 12.54
C GLY A 144 10.68 5.90 13.85
N ILE A 145 9.88 6.92 14.20
CA ILE A 145 9.81 7.50 15.55
C ILE A 145 8.42 7.28 16.15
#